data_AF-A0A534BG55-F1
#
_entry.id   AF-A0A534BG55-F1
#
_cell.length_a   1.000
_cell.length_b   1.000
_cell.length_c   1.000
_cell.angle_alpha   90.00
_cell.angle_beta   90.00
_cell.angle_gamma   90.00
#
_symmetry.space_group_name_H-M   'P 1'
#
loop_
_entity.id
_entity.type
_entity.pdbx_description
1 polymer ?
#
loop_
_entity_poly.entity_id
_entity_poly.type
_entity_poly.pdbx_seq_one_letter_code
_entity_poly.pdbx_strand_id
1 'polypeptide(L)'
;MKTTTFLRRVLVSSATVLAASALSGPPGAYAQESGTATPIRHVIIVVGENHTFDNVFGTYQPKGGQKIGNLLAKGIVNADGTPGPNFELARQRIGSDRGEYHAVTPSTGEYATLPQPYTTYATGQPGGVPDTRFPTNLPNGPFQISQYVPYPAYTGDPVHRFFQMWQDVDDGRNDKFVWVEETIGTGSNGKPLPAGGFNPREGAISMGFYNMNPFTDASRAAHSGDEPVFKALADAYASSDNYHQAVMGGTGANFQAIVSGDAAFFTDPVALDGNPAVPFANQIENPDPVEGTNNYYTQDGYGGGSYVNCSDPSTPGARSVRSQLLQQGVTRANCASGHYY
;
A
#
# COMPACT_ATOMS: atom_id res chain seq x y z
N MET A 1 51.84 -34.56 32.14
CA MET A 1 51.75 -33.18 32.65
C MET A 1 51.74 -32.26 31.43
N LYS A 2 50.74 -31.37 31.36
CA LYS A 2 50.42 -30.47 30.23
C LYS A 2 51.52 -29.44 30.01
N THR A 3 51.80 -29.07 28.75
CA THR A 3 51.95 -27.67 28.28
C THR A 3 52.06 -27.61 26.74
N THR A 4 50.92 -27.38 26.07
CA THR A 4 50.59 -26.19 25.23
C THR A 4 51.73 -25.14 25.02
N THR A 5 51.97 -24.42 23.90
CA THR A 5 51.12 -24.03 22.76
C THR A 5 51.73 -22.90 21.87
N PHE A 6 51.14 -22.71 20.67
CA PHE A 6 50.99 -21.52 19.77
C PHE A 6 52.15 -21.00 18.89
N LEU A 7 52.00 -21.28 17.58
CA LEU A 7 52.40 -20.37 16.50
C LEU A 7 51.35 -19.26 16.32
N ARG A 8 51.85 -18.02 16.22
CA ARG A 8 51.12 -16.81 15.84
C ARG A 8 50.46 -16.96 14.47
N ARG A 9 49.14 -16.72 14.39
CA ARG A 9 48.48 -16.25 13.17
C ARG A 9 47.85 -14.89 13.47
N VAL A 10 48.15 -13.95 12.59
CA VAL A 10 47.71 -12.56 12.58
C VAL A 10 46.22 -12.52 12.29
N LEU A 11 45.45 -11.96 13.22
CA LEU A 11 44.07 -11.50 12.99
C LEU A 11 44.16 -9.99 12.76
N VAL A 12 44.01 -9.56 11.51
CA VAL A 12 43.66 -8.17 11.19
C VAL A 12 42.17 -8.04 11.45
N SER A 13 41.80 -7.52 12.63
CA SER A 13 40.43 -7.03 12.84
C SER A 13 40.30 -5.70 12.13
N SER A 14 39.58 -5.68 11.00
CA SER A 14 39.04 -4.45 10.43
C SER A 14 37.93 -3.96 11.34
N ALA A 15 38.26 -3.13 12.32
CA ALA A 15 37.29 -2.36 13.08
C ALA A 15 36.76 -1.25 12.16
N THR A 16 35.57 -1.44 11.60
CA THR A 16 34.83 -0.38 10.94
C THR A 16 34.36 0.60 12.01
N VAL A 17 35.11 1.69 12.19
CA VAL A 17 34.68 2.82 13.03
C VAL A 17 33.54 3.51 12.29
N LEU A 18 32.31 3.28 12.75
CA LEU A 18 31.16 4.10 12.36
C LEU A 18 31.36 5.48 13.01
N ALA A 19 31.93 6.42 12.27
CA ALA A 19 31.99 7.81 12.70
C ALA A 19 30.57 8.39 12.66
N ALA A 20 29.88 8.39 13.80
CA ALA A 20 28.68 9.16 13.99
C ALA A 20 29.06 10.65 13.99
N SER A 21 28.80 11.34 12.89
CA SER A 21 28.89 12.80 12.80
C SER A 21 27.80 13.41 13.69
N ALA A 22 28.10 13.60 14.97
CA ALA A 22 27.27 14.41 15.85
C ALA A 22 27.41 15.88 15.40
N LEU A 23 26.43 16.38 14.64
CA LEU A 23 26.23 17.80 14.42
C LEU A 23 25.83 18.42 15.77
N SER A 24 26.81 18.86 16.56
CA SER A 24 26.59 19.67 17.74
C SER A 24 26.17 21.08 17.32
N GLY A 25 24.88 21.27 17.09
CA GLY A 25 24.26 22.59 17.11
C GLY A 25 24.41 23.23 18.49
N PRO A 26 24.39 24.57 18.61
CA PRO A 26 24.38 25.24 19.90
C PRO A 26 23.19 24.73 20.73
N PRO A 27 23.30 24.63 22.06
CA PRO A 27 22.16 24.25 22.89
C PRO A 27 21.06 25.28 22.65
N GLY A 28 20.03 24.88 21.90
CA GLY A 28 18.83 25.66 21.75
C GLY A 28 18.28 25.94 23.14
N ALA A 29 17.93 27.18 23.42
CA ALA A 29 17.20 27.53 24.63
C ALA A 29 16.02 26.56 24.73
N TYR A 30 16.00 25.72 25.77
CA TYR A 30 14.86 24.87 26.06
C TYR A 30 13.66 25.79 26.16
N ALA A 31 12.73 25.67 25.21
CA ALA A 31 11.45 26.34 25.28
C ALA A 31 10.87 26.02 26.67
N GLN A 32 10.55 27.04 27.44
CA GLN A 32 9.89 26.91 28.73
C GLN A 32 8.68 25.99 28.55
N GLU A 33 8.61 24.86 29.28
CA GLU A 33 7.51 23.88 29.17
C GLU A 33 6.18 24.63 29.31
N SER A 34 5.53 24.91 28.18
CA SER A 34 4.13 25.32 28.17
C SER A 34 3.32 24.15 28.69
N GLY A 35 2.41 24.39 29.64
CA GLY A 35 1.52 23.34 30.13
C GLY A 35 0.80 22.65 28.97
N THR A 36 0.80 21.32 28.96
CA THR A 36 0.08 20.52 27.96
C THR A 36 -1.42 20.52 28.26
N ALA A 37 -2.26 20.51 27.22
CA ALA A 37 -3.72 20.47 27.38
C ALA A 37 -4.22 19.14 28.02
N THR A 38 -3.46 18.06 27.86
CA THR A 38 -3.69 16.76 28.48
C THR A 38 -2.47 16.35 29.31
N PRO A 39 -2.56 15.28 30.13
CA PRO A 39 -1.39 14.74 30.82
C PRO A 39 -0.27 14.19 29.91
N ILE A 40 -0.51 14.06 28.59
CA ILE A 40 0.47 13.52 27.64
C ILE A 40 1.54 14.58 27.36
N ARG A 41 2.80 14.30 27.75
CA ARG A 41 3.97 15.17 27.52
C ARG A 41 4.83 14.77 26.34
N HIS A 42 4.79 13.49 25.96
CA HIS A 42 5.60 12.92 24.90
C HIS A 42 4.72 12.05 24.01
N VAL A 43 4.88 12.21 22.70
CA VAL A 43 4.20 11.40 21.69
C VAL A 43 5.29 10.79 20.81
N ILE A 44 5.23 9.47 20.64
CA ILE A 44 6.06 8.72 19.69
C ILE A 44 5.11 8.18 18.63
N ILE A 45 5.37 8.55 17.38
CA ILE A 45 4.59 8.10 16.22
C ILE A 45 5.44 7.05 15.50
N VAL A 46 4.94 5.82 15.46
CA VAL A 46 5.54 4.72 14.70
C VAL A 46 4.65 4.45 13.50
N VAL A 47 5.18 4.65 12.29
CA VAL A 47 4.45 4.45 11.04
C VAL A 47 4.93 3.14 10.41
N GLY A 48 4.02 2.18 10.28
CA GLY A 48 4.24 0.99 9.45
C GLY A 48 3.97 1.30 7.98
N GLU A 49 4.59 0.53 7.08
CA GLU A 49 4.45 0.70 5.62
C GLU A 49 3.51 -0.33 5.02
N ASN A 50 2.76 0.06 3.99
CA ASN A 50 2.15 -0.82 2.98
C ASN A 50 1.20 -1.93 3.47
N HIS A 51 0.54 -1.74 4.62
CA HIS A 51 -0.46 -2.68 5.12
C HIS A 51 -1.82 -2.01 5.35
N THR A 52 -2.87 -2.60 4.78
CA THR A 52 -4.26 -2.19 5.09
C THR A 52 -4.71 -2.76 6.43
N PHE A 53 -5.78 -2.19 6.99
CA PHE A 53 -6.37 -2.69 8.22
C PHE A 53 -6.82 -4.16 8.08
N ASP A 54 -7.52 -4.52 7.00
CA ASP A 54 -8.00 -5.88 6.77
C ASP A 54 -6.85 -6.86 6.45
N ASN A 55 -5.70 -6.40 5.96
CA ASN A 55 -4.52 -7.25 5.76
C ASN A 55 -3.92 -7.73 7.10
N VAL A 56 -3.83 -6.85 8.12
CA VAL A 56 -3.21 -7.17 9.41
C VAL A 56 -4.24 -7.60 10.46
N PHE A 57 -5.33 -6.86 10.59
CA PHE A 57 -6.39 -7.05 11.59
C PHE A 57 -7.64 -7.74 11.05
N GLY A 58 -7.60 -8.30 9.83
CA GLY A 58 -8.73 -8.91 9.14
C GLY A 58 -9.48 -9.96 9.97
N THR A 59 -8.77 -10.70 10.83
CA THR A 59 -9.35 -11.72 11.72
C THR A 59 -9.23 -11.40 13.21
N TYR A 60 -8.80 -10.19 13.57
CA TYR A 60 -8.70 -9.80 14.98
C TYR A 60 -10.07 -9.88 15.66
N GLN A 61 -10.10 -10.44 16.87
CA GLN A 61 -11.28 -10.50 17.72
C GLN A 61 -11.06 -9.66 18.98
N PRO A 62 -11.77 -8.53 19.12
CA PRO A 62 -11.61 -7.65 20.28
C PRO A 62 -12.20 -8.28 21.55
N LYS A 63 -11.65 -7.90 22.70
CA LYS A 63 -12.08 -8.38 24.02
C LYS A 63 -13.07 -7.42 24.69
N GLY A 64 -13.72 -7.88 25.75
CA GLY A 64 -14.48 -6.99 26.65
C GLY A 64 -15.73 -6.34 26.04
N GLY A 65 -16.36 -6.96 25.04
CA GLY A 65 -17.59 -6.46 24.41
C GLY A 65 -17.39 -5.33 23.41
N GLN A 66 -16.13 -4.99 23.10
CA GLN A 66 -15.79 -4.09 22.01
C GLN A 66 -16.21 -4.67 20.64
N LYS A 67 -16.31 -3.80 19.63
CA LYS A 67 -16.71 -4.17 18.27
C LYS A 67 -15.61 -3.76 17.30
N ILE A 68 -15.57 -4.46 16.16
CA ILE A 68 -14.65 -4.22 15.06
C ILE A 68 -15.39 -4.46 13.73
N GLY A 69 -15.05 -3.70 12.70
CA GLY A 69 -15.49 -3.92 11.33
C GLY A 69 -14.39 -4.48 10.43
N ASN A 70 -14.07 -5.77 10.55
CA ASN A 70 -13.06 -6.47 9.73
C ASN A 70 -13.64 -7.64 8.92
N LEU A 71 -12.80 -8.31 8.12
CA LEU A 71 -13.19 -9.50 7.32
C LEU A 71 -13.96 -10.55 8.15
N LEU A 72 -13.46 -10.89 9.33
CA LEU A 72 -14.08 -11.89 10.21
C LEU A 72 -15.43 -11.44 10.76
N ALA A 73 -15.53 -10.21 11.29
CA ALA A 73 -16.78 -9.68 11.83
C ALA A 73 -17.86 -9.50 10.75
N LYS A 74 -17.45 -9.28 9.50
CA LYS A 74 -18.34 -9.25 8.32
C LYS A 74 -18.71 -10.65 7.81
N GLY A 75 -18.13 -11.72 8.36
CA GLY A 75 -18.35 -13.10 7.93
C GLY A 75 -17.77 -13.43 6.55
N ILE A 76 -16.83 -12.61 6.06
CA ILE A 76 -16.14 -12.83 4.77
C ILE A 76 -15.17 -14.01 4.93
N VAL A 77 -14.49 -14.10 6.08
CA VAL A 77 -13.61 -15.22 6.44
C VAL A 77 -14.04 -15.83 7.78
N ASN A 78 -13.73 -17.10 7.99
CA ASN A 78 -13.86 -17.77 9.27
C ASN A 78 -12.65 -17.48 10.17
N ALA A 79 -12.73 -17.85 11.45
CA ALA A 79 -11.64 -17.62 12.40
C ALA A 79 -10.33 -18.34 12.00
N ASP A 80 -10.43 -19.49 11.32
CA ASP A 80 -9.28 -20.23 10.79
C ASP A 80 -8.75 -19.69 9.45
N GLY A 81 -9.35 -18.60 8.94
CA GLY A 81 -8.98 -17.93 7.70
C GLY A 81 -9.57 -18.53 6.43
N THR A 82 -10.38 -19.59 6.54
CA THR A 82 -11.10 -20.15 5.40
C THR A 82 -12.25 -19.23 4.94
N PRO A 83 -12.74 -19.34 3.69
CA PRO A 83 -13.91 -18.59 3.22
C PRO A 83 -15.12 -18.73 4.13
N GLY A 84 -15.68 -17.60 4.55
CA GLY A 84 -16.87 -17.51 5.40
C GLY A 84 -18.19 -17.49 4.61
N PRO A 85 -19.34 -17.45 5.30
CA PRO A 85 -20.66 -17.44 4.66
C PRO A 85 -20.92 -16.20 3.77
N ASN A 86 -20.21 -15.10 4.01
CA ASN A 86 -20.34 -13.85 3.24
C ASN A 86 -19.12 -13.59 2.34
N PHE A 87 -18.36 -14.62 1.99
CA PHE A 87 -17.15 -14.49 1.16
C PHE A 87 -17.39 -13.70 -0.15
N GLU A 88 -18.56 -13.91 -0.77
CA GLU A 88 -18.99 -13.24 -2.00
C GLU A 88 -19.10 -11.71 -1.90
N LEU A 89 -19.09 -11.13 -0.70
CA LEU A 89 -19.04 -9.67 -0.53
C LEU A 89 -17.70 -9.07 -0.97
N ALA A 90 -16.64 -9.87 -1.00
CA ALA A 90 -15.29 -9.44 -1.36
C ALA A 90 -14.83 -9.92 -2.75
N ARG A 91 -15.76 -10.42 -3.58
CA ARG A 91 -15.46 -10.88 -4.94
C ARG A 91 -14.87 -9.75 -5.79
N GLN A 92 -13.86 -10.09 -6.58
CA GLN A 92 -13.19 -9.16 -7.48
C GLN A 92 -13.74 -9.28 -8.90
N ARG A 93 -13.85 -8.13 -9.57
CA ARG A 93 -14.41 -7.98 -10.91
C ARG A 93 -13.35 -7.48 -11.89
N ILE A 94 -13.56 -7.81 -13.16
CA ILE A 94 -12.69 -7.37 -14.26
C ILE A 94 -13.27 -6.06 -14.82
N GLY A 95 -12.54 -4.96 -14.65
CA GLY A 95 -12.92 -3.65 -15.15
C GLY A 95 -12.64 -3.47 -16.65
N SER A 96 -13.11 -2.33 -17.18
CA SER A 96 -12.70 -1.84 -18.49
C SER A 96 -12.61 -0.34 -18.47
N ASP A 97 -11.45 0.20 -18.83
CA ASP A 97 -11.23 1.63 -18.97
C ASP A 97 -10.40 1.92 -20.23
N ARG A 98 -10.92 2.75 -21.12
CA ARG A 98 -10.36 2.97 -22.46
C ARG A 98 -10.48 4.44 -22.87
N GLY A 99 -9.39 5.04 -23.32
CA GLY A 99 -9.36 6.37 -23.94
C GLY A 99 -9.33 7.56 -22.98
N GLU A 100 -10.10 7.54 -21.89
CA GLU A 100 -10.08 8.54 -20.80
C GLU A 100 -10.14 7.78 -19.47
N TYR A 101 -9.46 8.27 -18.43
CA TYR A 101 -9.47 7.65 -17.12
C TYR A 101 -10.83 7.73 -16.41
N HIS A 102 -11.26 6.59 -15.86
CA HIS A 102 -12.41 6.51 -14.97
C HIS A 102 -12.04 5.92 -13.61
N ALA A 103 -12.29 6.67 -12.52
CA ALA A 103 -12.19 6.15 -11.15
C ALA A 103 -13.26 5.08 -10.86
N VAL A 104 -14.37 5.10 -11.59
CA VAL A 104 -15.47 4.15 -11.48
C VAL A 104 -15.63 3.45 -12.82
N THR A 105 -15.35 2.15 -12.85
CA THR A 105 -15.22 1.41 -14.11
C THR A 105 -16.35 0.41 -14.31
N PRO A 106 -16.85 0.24 -15.55
CA PRO A 106 -17.78 -0.85 -15.85
C PRO A 106 -17.11 -2.21 -15.63
N SER A 107 -17.85 -3.16 -15.09
CA SER A 107 -17.41 -4.55 -14.98
C SER A 107 -17.76 -5.32 -16.25
N THR A 108 -16.77 -6.00 -16.82
CA THR A 108 -16.92 -6.87 -18.00
C THR A 108 -17.01 -8.35 -17.63
N GLY A 109 -16.71 -8.68 -16.37
CA GLY A 109 -16.80 -10.03 -15.82
C GLY A 109 -16.30 -10.07 -14.39
N GLU A 110 -16.06 -11.28 -13.89
CA GLU A 110 -15.47 -11.55 -12.58
C GLU A 110 -14.46 -12.70 -12.67
N TYR A 111 -13.56 -12.76 -11.71
CA TYR A 111 -12.56 -13.82 -11.64
C TYR A 111 -13.23 -15.15 -11.23
N ALA A 112 -13.01 -16.21 -11.99
CA ALA A 112 -13.42 -17.56 -11.57
C ALA A 112 -12.56 -18.06 -10.40
N THR A 113 -11.26 -17.81 -10.50
CA THR A 113 -10.26 -17.97 -9.43
C THR A 113 -9.27 -16.81 -9.56
N LEU A 114 -8.65 -16.42 -8.45
CA LEU A 114 -7.64 -15.36 -8.48
C LEU A 114 -6.35 -15.87 -9.16
N PRO A 115 -5.64 -15.00 -9.91
CA PRO A 115 -4.28 -15.30 -10.36
C PRO A 115 -3.35 -15.47 -9.16
N GLN A 116 -2.29 -16.25 -9.32
CA GLN A 116 -1.25 -16.33 -8.29
C GLN A 116 -0.59 -14.96 -8.12
N PRO A 117 -0.20 -14.59 -6.88
CA PRO A 117 0.70 -13.46 -6.69
C PRO A 117 2.04 -13.75 -7.37
N TYR A 118 2.81 -12.70 -7.61
CA TYR A 118 4.14 -12.81 -8.21
C TYR A 118 5.26 -12.67 -7.16
N THR A 119 6.42 -13.18 -7.53
CA THR A 119 7.65 -13.25 -6.70
C THR A 119 8.47 -11.97 -6.66
N THR A 120 7.86 -10.80 -6.93
CA THR A 120 8.57 -9.52 -7.15
C THR A 120 9.50 -9.13 -5.99
N TYR A 121 9.07 -9.32 -4.75
CA TYR A 121 9.89 -9.10 -3.54
C TYR A 121 10.17 -10.38 -2.75
N ALA A 122 9.83 -11.54 -3.31
CA ALA A 122 10.01 -12.83 -2.64
C ALA A 122 11.49 -13.18 -2.47
N THR A 123 11.91 -13.46 -1.23
CA THR A 123 13.29 -13.86 -0.95
C THR A 123 13.53 -15.32 -1.31
N GLY A 124 14.62 -15.60 -2.04
CA GLY A 124 15.02 -16.97 -2.40
C GLY A 124 14.17 -17.60 -3.51
N GLN A 125 13.37 -16.80 -4.23
CA GLN A 125 12.61 -17.22 -5.40
C GLN A 125 13.18 -16.58 -6.67
N PRO A 126 12.95 -17.15 -7.88
CA PRO A 126 13.18 -16.44 -9.13
C PRO A 126 12.33 -15.16 -9.14
N GLY A 127 12.87 -14.04 -9.59
CA GLY A 127 12.14 -12.78 -9.61
C GLY A 127 11.13 -12.66 -10.75
N GLY A 128 9.95 -12.11 -10.48
CA GLY A 128 8.97 -11.71 -11.51
C GLY A 128 8.28 -12.88 -12.21
N VAL A 129 8.18 -14.03 -11.54
CA VAL A 129 7.39 -15.20 -11.98
C VAL A 129 6.19 -15.41 -11.05
N PRO A 130 5.11 -16.09 -11.51
CA PRO A 130 4.06 -16.53 -10.61
C PRO A 130 4.63 -17.31 -9.42
N ASP A 131 4.16 -16.99 -8.22
CA ASP A 131 4.67 -17.57 -6.99
C ASP A 131 4.07 -18.95 -6.74
N THR A 132 4.86 -19.98 -7.03
CA THR A 132 4.46 -21.39 -6.95
C THR A 132 4.20 -21.87 -5.52
N ARG A 133 4.48 -21.05 -4.50
CA ARG A 133 4.11 -21.33 -3.10
C ARG A 133 2.59 -21.22 -2.90
N PHE A 134 1.91 -20.41 -3.71
CA PHE A 134 0.45 -20.24 -3.69
C PHE A 134 -0.22 -21.18 -4.69
N PRO A 135 -1.47 -21.61 -4.47
CA PRO A 135 -2.18 -22.47 -5.40
C PRO A 135 -2.69 -21.69 -6.63
N THR A 136 -2.94 -22.40 -7.73
CA THR A 136 -3.45 -21.81 -8.98
C THR A 136 -4.97 -21.63 -9.01
N ASN A 137 -5.66 -22.02 -7.94
CA ASN A 137 -7.12 -22.02 -7.83
C ASN A 137 -7.61 -21.30 -6.57
N LEU A 138 -6.97 -20.18 -6.22
CA LEU A 138 -7.41 -19.33 -5.12
C LEU A 138 -8.87 -18.86 -5.35
N PRO A 139 -9.77 -18.98 -4.36
CA PRO A 139 -11.13 -18.46 -4.47
C PRO A 139 -11.14 -16.94 -4.75
N ASN A 140 -12.15 -16.44 -5.47
CA ASN A 140 -12.29 -15.01 -5.80
C ASN A 140 -12.64 -14.16 -4.57
N GLY A 141 -11.65 -13.84 -3.76
CA GLY A 141 -11.77 -13.04 -2.55
C GLY A 141 -10.53 -13.15 -1.66
N PRO A 142 -10.58 -12.66 -0.40
CA PRO A 142 -9.42 -12.66 0.48
C PRO A 142 -8.86 -14.06 0.74
N PHE A 143 -7.53 -14.20 0.72
CA PHE A 143 -6.86 -15.45 1.08
C PHE A 143 -5.80 -15.22 2.15
N GLN A 144 -5.65 -16.18 3.05
CA GLN A 144 -4.66 -16.10 4.10
C GLN A 144 -3.27 -16.40 3.53
N ILE A 145 -2.35 -15.43 3.59
CA ILE A 145 -0.97 -15.57 3.08
C ILE A 145 -0.25 -16.71 3.81
N SER A 146 -0.41 -16.76 5.13
CA SER A 146 0.27 -17.71 6.01
C SER A 146 -0.21 -19.16 5.91
N GLN A 147 -1.23 -19.44 5.08
CA GLN A 147 -1.58 -20.80 4.66
C GLN A 147 -0.50 -21.42 3.76
N TYR A 148 0.25 -20.58 3.04
CA TYR A 148 1.11 -21.00 1.93
C TYR A 148 2.59 -20.69 2.16
N VAL A 149 2.88 -19.63 2.93
CA VAL A 149 4.25 -19.23 3.28
C VAL A 149 4.34 -18.90 4.77
N PRO A 150 5.48 -19.10 5.44
CA PRO A 150 5.64 -18.67 6.83
C PRO A 150 5.37 -17.18 6.99
N TYR A 151 4.80 -16.75 8.13
CA TYR A 151 4.57 -15.34 8.46
C TYR A 151 5.73 -14.37 8.11
N PRO A 152 7.02 -14.66 8.42
CA PRO A 152 8.12 -13.74 8.09
C PRO A 152 8.58 -13.81 6.62
N ALA A 153 7.94 -14.62 5.78
CA ALA A 153 8.33 -14.76 4.38
C ALA A 153 7.88 -13.54 3.58
N TYR A 154 8.80 -13.01 2.78
CA TYR A 154 8.49 -11.97 1.82
C TYR A 154 7.63 -12.52 0.67
N THR A 155 6.63 -11.72 0.27
CA THR A 155 5.71 -11.96 -0.85
C THR A 155 5.75 -10.77 -1.81
N GLY A 156 4.74 -10.57 -2.67
CA GLY A 156 4.64 -9.37 -3.51
C GLY A 156 4.27 -8.12 -2.70
N ASP A 157 4.25 -6.96 -3.36
CA ASP A 157 3.77 -5.68 -2.82
C ASP A 157 2.65 -5.19 -3.74
N PRO A 158 1.41 -5.04 -3.24
CA PRO A 158 0.30 -4.48 -4.02
C PRO A 158 0.61 -3.07 -4.51
N VAL A 159 0.11 -2.69 -5.68
CA VAL A 159 0.12 -1.27 -6.07
C VAL A 159 -0.68 -0.41 -5.10
N HIS A 160 -0.18 0.80 -4.83
CA HIS A 160 -0.79 1.78 -3.94
C HIS A 160 -0.59 3.21 -4.48
N ARG A 161 -0.82 3.40 -5.79
CA ARG A 161 -0.70 4.69 -6.48
C ARG A 161 -2.04 5.43 -6.55
N PHE A 162 -2.01 6.77 -6.67
CA PHE A 162 -3.21 7.61 -6.53
C PHE A 162 -4.38 7.17 -7.45
N PHE A 163 -4.18 7.13 -8.76
CA PHE A 163 -5.25 6.78 -9.71
C PHE A 163 -5.63 5.29 -9.67
N GLN A 164 -4.67 4.42 -9.42
CA GLN A 164 -4.87 2.99 -9.21
C GLN A 164 -5.80 2.75 -8.01
N MET A 165 -5.51 3.37 -6.86
CA MET A 165 -6.34 3.22 -5.66
C MET A 165 -7.76 3.76 -5.84
N TRP A 166 -7.94 4.83 -6.62
CA TRP A 166 -9.28 5.31 -6.97
C TRP A 166 -10.08 4.27 -7.77
N GLN A 167 -9.43 3.57 -8.71
CA GLN A 167 -10.05 2.47 -9.43
C GLN A 167 -10.30 1.26 -8.52
N ASP A 168 -9.39 0.93 -7.61
CA ASP A 168 -9.54 -0.19 -6.66
C ASP A 168 -10.83 -0.08 -5.84
N VAL A 169 -11.09 1.12 -5.32
CA VAL A 169 -12.26 1.41 -4.47
C VAL A 169 -13.55 1.44 -5.27
N ASP A 170 -13.53 1.88 -6.53
CA ASP A 170 -14.65 1.80 -7.48
C ASP A 170 -15.99 2.29 -6.89
N ASP A 171 -15.99 3.50 -6.31
CA ASP A 171 -17.14 4.09 -5.57
C ASP A 171 -17.62 3.23 -4.37
N GLY A 172 -16.65 2.72 -3.60
CA GLY A 172 -16.91 1.92 -2.40
C GLY A 172 -17.32 0.48 -2.67
N ARG A 173 -17.34 0.03 -3.94
CA ARG A 173 -17.57 -1.37 -4.29
C ARG A 173 -16.39 -2.26 -3.91
N ASN A 174 -15.17 -1.72 -3.88
CA ASN A 174 -13.96 -2.40 -3.42
C ASN A 174 -13.74 -3.73 -4.18
N ASP A 175 -13.93 -3.73 -5.50
CA ASP A 175 -13.98 -4.94 -6.32
C ASP A 175 -13.08 -4.88 -7.56
N LYS A 176 -12.08 -3.98 -7.59
CA LYS A 176 -11.15 -3.82 -8.72
C LYS A 176 -9.68 -3.98 -8.39
N PHE A 177 -9.32 -4.30 -7.15
CA PHE A 177 -7.92 -4.46 -6.72
C PHE A 177 -7.13 -5.38 -7.66
N VAL A 178 -7.63 -6.59 -7.90
CA VAL A 178 -6.95 -7.58 -8.76
C VAL A 178 -6.93 -7.15 -10.23
N TRP A 179 -7.94 -6.43 -10.69
CA TRP A 179 -7.95 -5.93 -12.07
C TRP A 179 -6.90 -4.84 -12.29
N VAL A 180 -6.74 -3.94 -11.34
CA VAL A 180 -5.69 -2.90 -11.37
C VAL A 180 -4.31 -3.55 -11.28
N GLU A 181 -4.11 -4.50 -10.37
CA GLU A 181 -2.88 -5.29 -10.22
C GLU A 181 -2.53 -6.11 -11.47
N GLU A 182 -3.50 -6.53 -12.29
CA GLU A 182 -3.22 -7.31 -13.51
C GLU A 182 -3.07 -6.45 -14.78
N THR A 183 -3.52 -5.20 -14.76
CA THR A 183 -3.58 -4.35 -15.96
C THR A 183 -2.59 -3.20 -15.98
N ILE A 184 -2.34 -2.55 -14.84
CA ILE A 184 -1.45 -1.38 -14.78
C ILE A 184 -0.45 -1.47 -13.63
N GLY A 185 -0.85 -2.00 -12.47
CA GLY A 185 -0.01 -2.10 -11.28
C GLY A 185 0.79 -0.83 -11.03
N THR A 186 2.08 -0.97 -10.73
CA THR A 186 3.02 0.15 -10.53
C THR A 186 3.19 1.14 -11.70
N GLY A 187 2.65 0.86 -12.89
CA GLY A 187 2.56 1.81 -13.99
C GLY A 187 3.45 1.55 -15.21
N SER A 188 3.16 2.28 -16.30
CA SER A 188 3.84 2.24 -17.58
C SER A 188 5.17 2.99 -17.59
N ASN A 189 5.39 3.95 -16.68
CA ASN A 189 6.53 4.87 -16.72
C ASN A 189 6.61 5.66 -18.05
N GLY A 190 5.46 5.93 -18.68
CA GLY A 190 5.38 6.60 -19.98
C GLY A 190 5.90 5.77 -21.16
N LYS A 191 6.13 4.46 -20.95
CA LYS A 191 6.65 3.59 -21.99
C LYS A 191 5.53 3.13 -22.91
N PRO A 192 5.79 2.96 -24.22
CA PRO A 192 4.81 2.35 -25.12
C PRO A 192 4.45 0.95 -24.63
N LEU A 193 3.21 0.52 -24.91
CA LEU A 193 2.78 -0.83 -24.59
C LEU A 193 3.76 -1.86 -25.20
N PRO A 194 4.31 -2.79 -24.40
CA PRO A 194 5.26 -3.77 -24.92
C PRO A 194 4.64 -4.68 -25.99
N ALA A 195 5.45 -5.08 -26.97
CA ALA A 195 5.06 -6.08 -27.96
C ALA A 195 4.77 -7.42 -27.25
N GLY A 196 3.50 -7.84 -27.26
CA GLY A 196 3.03 -9.03 -26.52
C GLY A 196 2.15 -8.72 -25.30
N GLY A 197 1.90 -7.44 -25.01
CA GLY A 197 1.07 -7.00 -23.89
C GLY A 197 1.89 -6.59 -22.67
N PHE A 198 1.19 -6.15 -21.63
CA PHE A 198 1.77 -5.71 -20.37
C PHE A 198 1.26 -6.60 -19.23
N ASN A 199 2.17 -6.93 -18.32
CA ASN A 199 1.87 -7.62 -17.08
C ASN A 199 2.75 -6.97 -16.01
N PRO A 200 2.16 -6.27 -15.03
CA PRO A 200 2.91 -5.57 -13.98
C PRO A 200 3.52 -6.52 -12.93
N ARG A 201 3.17 -7.82 -12.98
CA ARG A 201 3.68 -8.88 -12.11
C ARG A 201 3.32 -8.63 -10.64
N GLU A 202 2.04 -8.40 -10.38
CA GLU A 202 1.49 -8.28 -9.03
C GLU A 202 0.57 -9.47 -8.72
N GLY A 203 -0.32 -9.85 -9.66
CA GLY A 203 -1.23 -10.97 -9.48
C GLY A 203 -2.46 -10.55 -8.69
N ALA A 204 -2.78 -11.31 -7.64
CA ALA A 204 -3.84 -10.97 -6.69
C ALA A 204 -3.31 -10.73 -5.27
N ILE A 205 -2.09 -10.20 -5.14
CA ILE A 205 -1.43 -10.04 -3.84
C ILE A 205 -2.21 -9.09 -2.93
N SER A 206 -2.94 -8.12 -3.48
CA SER A 206 -3.89 -7.25 -2.78
C SER A 206 -4.96 -7.99 -1.95
N MET A 207 -5.30 -9.23 -2.31
CA MET A 207 -6.29 -10.04 -1.62
C MET A 207 -5.71 -10.84 -0.44
N GLY A 208 -4.40 -10.76 -0.22
CA GLY A 208 -3.74 -11.44 0.88
C GLY A 208 -4.05 -10.81 2.25
N PHE A 209 -4.22 -11.63 3.28
CA PHE A 209 -4.28 -11.20 4.69
C PHE A 209 -3.51 -12.13 5.63
N TYR A 210 -3.19 -11.63 6.83
CA TYR A 210 -2.61 -12.38 7.95
C TYR A 210 -3.68 -12.72 8.99
N ASN A 211 -3.57 -13.90 9.60
CA ASN A 211 -4.59 -14.40 10.51
C ASN A 211 -4.12 -14.35 11.97
N MET A 212 -4.69 -13.45 12.77
CA MET A 212 -4.38 -13.28 14.19
C MET A 212 -4.94 -14.38 15.11
N ASN A 213 -5.76 -15.31 14.59
CA ASN A 213 -6.30 -16.44 15.36
C ASN A 213 -5.50 -17.72 15.09
N PRO A 214 -5.59 -18.74 15.96
CA PRO A 214 -5.00 -20.04 15.67
C PRO A 214 -5.55 -20.66 14.38
N PHE A 215 -4.67 -21.23 13.57
CA PHE A 215 -5.02 -21.91 12.32
C PHE A 215 -4.08 -23.09 12.06
N THR A 216 -4.48 -23.95 11.13
CA THR A 216 -3.62 -25.00 10.56
C THR A 216 -3.34 -24.63 9.11
N ASP A 217 -2.07 -24.60 8.71
CA ASP A 217 -1.68 -24.23 7.34
C ASP A 217 -1.88 -25.37 6.33
N ALA A 218 -1.63 -25.10 5.04
CA ALA A 218 -1.79 -26.08 3.96
C ALA A 218 -0.84 -27.29 4.09
N SER A 219 0.26 -27.15 4.84
CA SER A 219 1.19 -28.25 5.16
C SER A 219 0.76 -29.08 6.38
N ARG A 220 -0.35 -28.69 7.04
CA ARG A 220 -0.91 -29.23 8.28
C ARG A 220 -0.10 -28.87 9.54
N ALA A 221 0.68 -27.80 9.51
CA ALA A 221 1.31 -27.27 10.71
C ALA A 221 0.34 -26.34 11.46
N ALA A 222 0.30 -26.47 12.78
CA ALA A 222 -0.52 -25.62 13.64
C ALA A 222 0.23 -24.34 14.01
N HIS A 223 -0.48 -23.22 13.94
CA HIS A 223 0.01 -21.87 14.24
C HIS A 223 -0.87 -21.23 15.31
N SER A 224 -0.27 -20.43 16.19
CA SER A 224 -1.01 -19.70 17.23
C SER A 224 -1.71 -18.43 16.70
N GLY A 225 -1.41 -18.03 15.47
CA GLY A 225 -1.81 -16.78 14.85
C GLY A 225 -0.61 -15.90 14.48
N ASP A 226 -0.79 -15.11 13.44
CA ASP A 226 0.13 -14.09 12.93
C ASP A 226 0.06 -12.81 13.79
N GLU A 227 1.01 -11.89 13.56
CA GLU A 227 1.01 -10.54 14.15
C GLU A 227 0.87 -10.48 15.68
N PRO A 228 1.61 -11.30 16.45
CA PRO A 228 1.42 -11.43 17.90
C PRO A 228 1.67 -10.12 18.66
N VAL A 229 2.55 -9.25 18.15
CA VAL A 229 2.87 -7.96 18.77
C VAL A 229 1.71 -6.98 18.59
N PHE A 230 1.19 -6.79 17.37
CA PHE A 230 0.04 -5.92 17.14
C PHE A 230 -1.20 -6.43 17.86
N LYS A 231 -1.42 -7.75 17.89
CA LYS A 231 -2.50 -8.34 18.66
C LYS A 231 -2.38 -8.01 20.15
N ALA A 232 -1.19 -8.13 20.74
CA ALA A 232 -0.97 -7.81 22.14
C ALA A 232 -1.20 -6.31 22.43
N LEU A 233 -0.80 -5.42 21.52
CA LEU A 233 -1.06 -3.99 21.64
C LEU A 233 -2.55 -3.66 21.58
N ALA A 234 -3.28 -4.23 20.62
CA ALA A 234 -4.73 -4.04 20.50
C ALA A 234 -5.50 -4.63 21.70
N ASP A 235 -5.06 -5.76 22.24
CA ASP A 235 -5.66 -6.38 23.42
C ASP A 235 -5.46 -5.55 24.70
N ALA A 236 -4.35 -4.81 24.81
CA ALA A 236 -3.94 -4.09 26.02
C ALA A 236 -4.26 -2.58 26.00
N TYR A 237 -4.36 -1.99 24.81
CA TYR A 237 -4.50 -0.56 24.61
C TYR A 237 -5.72 -0.24 23.72
N ALA A 238 -5.74 0.96 23.14
CA ALA A 238 -6.77 1.36 22.19
C ALA A 238 -6.36 1.01 20.76
N SER A 239 -7.34 0.57 19.96
CA SER A 239 -7.23 0.45 18.51
C SER A 239 -8.36 1.25 17.85
N SER A 240 -8.16 1.62 16.58
CA SER A 240 -9.17 2.28 15.75
C SER A 240 -9.32 1.50 14.46
N ASP A 241 -10.53 1.07 14.15
CA ASP A 241 -10.90 0.40 12.90
C ASP A 241 -11.51 1.38 11.87
N ASN A 242 -11.42 2.68 12.15
CA ASN A 242 -11.96 3.73 11.29
C ASN A 242 -10.96 4.88 11.08
N TYR A 243 -9.67 4.54 11.05
CA TYR A 243 -8.64 5.43 10.51
C TYR A 243 -8.49 5.17 9.01
N HIS A 244 -8.43 6.25 8.22
CA HIS A 244 -8.20 6.19 6.78
C HIS A 244 -7.00 7.07 6.45
N GLN A 245 -6.20 6.63 5.48
CA GLN A 245 -5.12 7.46 4.96
C GLN A 245 -5.69 8.79 4.42
N ALA A 246 -4.93 9.87 4.55
CA ALA A 246 -5.40 11.20 4.19
C ALA A 246 -5.54 11.36 2.66
N VAL A 247 -4.68 10.67 1.90
CA VAL A 247 -4.64 10.72 0.44
C VAL A 247 -4.72 9.30 -0.10
N MET A 248 -5.63 9.05 -1.04
CA MET A 248 -5.58 7.83 -1.86
C MET A 248 -4.26 7.81 -2.61
N GLY A 249 -3.33 6.92 -2.27
CA GLY A 249 -2.02 6.86 -2.90
C GLY A 249 -0.93 6.44 -1.94
N GLY A 250 0.31 6.60 -2.38
CA GLY A 250 1.44 5.93 -1.73
C GLY A 250 2.07 6.69 -0.57
N THR A 251 3.18 6.13 -0.10
CA THR A 251 3.96 6.54 1.06
C THR A 251 4.29 8.05 1.08
N GLY A 252 4.78 8.61 -0.03
CA GLY A 252 5.25 10.00 -0.07
C GLY A 252 4.18 11.04 0.28
N ALA A 253 3.00 10.95 -0.35
CA ALA A 253 1.90 11.88 -0.11
C ALA A 253 1.34 11.75 1.32
N ASN A 254 1.20 10.53 1.82
CA ASN A 254 0.64 10.28 3.15
C ASN A 254 1.60 10.69 4.28
N PHE A 255 2.93 10.54 4.11
CA PHE A 255 3.88 11.06 5.10
C PHE A 255 3.83 12.57 5.21
N GLN A 256 3.72 13.28 4.09
CA GLN A 256 3.56 14.73 4.10
C GLN A 256 2.27 15.09 4.84
N ALA A 257 1.15 14.47 4.48
CA ALA A 257 -0.14 14.72 5.12
C ALA A 257 -0.13 14.43 6.63
N ILE A 258 0.56 13.39 7.10
CA ILE A 258 0.69 13.08 8.54
C ILE A 258 1.44 14.19 9.29
N VAL A 259 2.44 14.80 8.67
CA VAL A 259 3.29 15.82 9.32
C VAL A 259 2.71 17.23 9.20
N SER A 260 2.16 17.59 8.05
CA SER A 260 1.68 18.95 7.76
C SER A 260 0.17 19.12 7.90
N GLY A 261 -0.62 18.04 7.78
CA GLY A 261 -2.06 18.12 7.57
C GLY A 261 -2.45 18.69 6.20
N ASP A 262 -1.53 18.71 5.23
CA ASP A 262 -1.69 19.33 3.91
C ASP A 262 -1.03 18.49 2.80
N ALA A 263 -1.38 18.74 1.54
CA ALA A 263 -0.75 18.13 0.38
C ALA A 263 0.46 18.96 -0.08
N ALA A 264 1.62 18.33 -0.30
CA ALA A 264 2.72 19.07 -0.93
C ALA A 264 2.46 19.28 -2.42
N PHE A 265 3.15 20.25 -2.99
CA PHE A 265 3.11 20.54 -4.41
C PHE A 265 4.54 20.74 -4.93
N PHE A 266 4.70 20.61 -6.24
CA PHE A 266 5.98 20.81 -6.91
C PHE A 266 6.42 22.28 -6.82
N THR A 267 7.59 22.50 -6.20
CA THR A 267 8.22 23.83 -6.08
C THR A 267 9.36 23.99 -7.07
N ASP A 268 9.72 25.23 -7.39
CA ASP A 268 10.85 25.54 -8.28
C ASP A 268 12.17 24.90 -7.76
N PRO A 269 12.74 23.91 -8.49
CA PRO A 269 13.92 23.18 -8.03
C PRO A 269 15.22 23.97 -8.21
N VAL A 270 15.17 25.13 -8.86
CA VAL A 270 16.32 26.02 -9.10
C VAL A 270 16.29 27.18 -8.10
N ALA A 271 15.14 27.84 -7.94
CA ALA A 271 15.02 28.98 -7.01
C ALA A 271 15.05 28.55 -5.55
N LEU A 272 14.49 27.36 -5.23
CA LEU A 272 14.41 26.80 -3.86
C LEU A 272 13.78 27.77 -2.84
N ASP A 273 12.87 28.64 -3.29
CA ASP A 273 12.21 29.67 -2.49
C ASP A 273 10.78 29.29 -2.07
N GLY A 274 10.33 28.08 -2.42
CA GLY A 274 9.01 27.54 -2.10
C GLY A 274 7.90 27.97 -3.07
N ASN A 275 8.22 28.71 -4.13
CA ASN A 275 7.23 29.07 -5.14
C ASN A 275 6.80 27.84 -5.96
N PRO A 276 5.50 27.75 -6.35
CA PRO A 276 5.00 26.68 -7.20
C PRO A 276 5.62 26.75 -8.59
N ALA A 277 5.89 25.59 -9.18
CA ALA A 277 6.40 25.47 -10.53
C ALA A 277 5.69 24.34 -11.30
N VAL A 278 5.85 24.34 -12.62
CA VAL A 278 5.41 23.20 -13.45
C VAL A 278 6.47 22.09 -13.34
N PRO A 279 6.08 20.85 -13.00
CA PRO A 279 6.99 19.71 -12.96
C PRO A 279 7.65 19.44 -14.33
N PHE A 280 8.74 18.68 -14.32
CA PHE A 280 9.26 18.10 -15.57
C PHE A 280 8.17 17.28 -16.26
N ALA A 281 8.12 17.30 -17.59
CA ALA A 281 7.03 16.69 -18.35
C ALA A 281 6.80 15.21 -18.01
N ASN A 282 7.87 14.44 -17.74
CA ASN A 282 7.80 13.03 -17.34
C ASN A 282 7.34 12.81 -15.89
N GLN A 283 7.04 13.87 -15.15
CA GLN A 283 6.53 13.81 -13.77
C GLN A 283 5.07 14.26 -13.68
N ILE A 284 4.50 14.78 -14.76
CA ILE A 284 3.08 15.11 -14.85
C ILE A 284 2.33 13.82 -15.15
N GLU A 285 1.46 13.42 -14.24
CA GLU A 285 0.62 12.23 -14.38
C GLU A 285 -0.38 12.36 -15.53
N ASN A 286 -0.57 11.27 -16.26
CA ASN A 286 -1.63 11.08 -17.23
C ASN A 286 -2.13 9.62 -17.15
N PRO A 287 -3.21 9.37 -16.38
CA PRO A 287 -3.79 8.05 -16.25
C PRO A 287 -4.73 7.69 -17.42
N ASP A 288 -4.90 8.54 -18.43
CA ASP A 288 -5.73 8.19 -19.58
C ASP A 288 -5.10 6.97 -20.29
N PRO A 289 -5.88 5.89 -20.53
CA PRO A 289 -5.35 4.71 -21.19
C PRO A 289 -4.88 5.02 -22.61
N VAL A 290 -3.71 4.51 -22.98
CA VAL A 290 -3.18 4.59 -24.35
C VAL A 290 -4.21 4.03 -25.33
N GLU A 291 -4.35 4.68 -26.49
CA GLU A 291 -5.32 4.29 -27.51
C GLU A 291 -5.21 2.78 -27.86
N GLY A 292 -6.37 2.11 -27.90
CA GLY A 292 -6.45 0.68 -28.20
C GLY A 292 -6.14 -0.25 -27.03
N THR A 293 -5.72 0.28 -25.88
CA THR A 293 -5.46 -0.50 -24.66
C THR A 293 -6.65 -0.53 -23.72
N ASN A 294 -6.60 -1.39 -22.70
CA ASN A 294 -7.50 -1.38 -21.55
C ASN A 294 -6.66 -1.08 -20.30
N ASN A 295 -6.86 0.09 -19.71
CA ASN A 295 -6.21 0.54 -18.48
C ASN A 295 -4.68 0.73 -18.53
N TYR A 296 -4.01 0.67 -19.70
CA TYR A 296 -2.57 0.91 -19.78
C TYR A 296 -2.29 2.41 -19.89
N TYR A 297 -1.86 3.04 -18.80
CA TYR A 297 -1.78 4.50 -18.68
C TYR A 297 -0.71 5.14 -19.56
N THR A 298 -1.01 6.34 -20.05
CA THR A 298 -0.13 7.11 -20.93
C THR A 298 1.15 7.57 -20.24
N GLN A 299 1.08 8.04 -18.99
CA GLN A 299 2.23 8.58 -18.26
C GLN A 299 1.98 8.47 -16.74
N ASP A 300 2.43 7.37 -16.13
CA ASP A 300 2.35 7.17 -14.68
C ASP A 300 3.62 6.46 -14.17
N GLY A 301 3.60 5.94 -12.94
CA GLY A 301 4.68 5.13 -12.38
C GLY A 301 5.83 5.92 -11.74
N TYR A 302 6.70 5.22 -11.00
CA TYR A 302 7.74 5.84 -10.16
C TYR A 302 8.80 6.64 -10.92
N GLY A 303 8.96 6.39 -12.23
CA GLY A 303 9.84 7.15 -13.12
C GLY A 303 9.10 8.00 -14.16
N GLY A 304 7.75 7.99 -14.14
CA GLY A 304 6.92 8.55 -15.22
C GLY A 304 5.67 9.28 -14.77
N GLY A 305 5.45 9.55 -13.49
CA GLY A 305 4.30 10.34 -13.05
C GLY A 305 4.30 10.48 -11.55
N SER A 306 4.10 11.70 -11.05
CA SER A 306 4.05 11.96 -9.61
C SER A 306 3.15 13.12 -9.24
N TYR A 307 2.84 14.02 -10.18
CA TYR A 307 2.10 15.24 -9.87
C TYR A 307 0.89 15.46 -10.77
N VAL A 308 -0.18 16.00 -10.20
CA VAL A 308 -1.45 16.31 -10.85
C VAL A 308 -1.82 17.77 -10.60
N ASN A 309 -2.15 18.51 -11.66
CA ASN A 309 -2.78 19.81 -11.52
C ASN A 309 -4.30 19.64 -11.36
N CYS A 310 -4.75 19.49 -10.11
CA CYS A 310 -6.18 19.32 -9.82
C CYS A 310 -6.99 20.62 -9.86
N SER A 311 -6.33 21.78 -10.05
CA SER A 311 -7.04 23.06 -10.27
C SER A 311 -7.63 23.17 -11.68
N ASP A 312 -7.05 22.45 -12.64
CA ASP A 312 -7.51 22.38 -14.03
C ASP A 312 -8.36 21.11 -14.25
N PRO A 313 -9.67 21.23 -14.52
CA PRO A 313 -10.54 20.08 -14.78
C PRO A 313 -10.32 19.41 -16.15
N SER A 314 -9.43 19.96 -17.00
CA SER A 314 -8.99 19.32 -18.23
C SER A 314 -7.78 18.41 -18.03
N THR A 315 -7.12 18.47 -16.87
CA THR A 315 -6.04 17.53 -16.52
C THR A 315 -6.56 16.10 -16.54
N PRO A 316 -5.89 15.16 -17.22
CA PRO A 316 -6.22 13.75 -17.23
C PRO A 316 -6.46 13.18 -15.83
N GLY A 317 -7.50 12.35 -15.70
CA GLY A 317 -7.94 11.75 -14.44
C GLY A 317 -8.59 12.70 -13.42
N ALA A 318 -8.17 13.98 -13.35
CA ALA A 318 -8.65 14.94 -12.35
C ALA A 318 -10.17 15.15 -12.41
N ARG A 319 -10.74 15.19 -13.63
CA ARG A 319 -12.20 15.30 -13.83
C ARG A 319 -12.95 14.14 -13.20
N SER A 320 -12.47 12.91 -13.41
CA SER A 320 -13.13 11.69 -12.94
C SER A 320 -13.15 11.63 -11.42
N VAL A 321 -12.00 11.85 -10.79
CA VAL A 321 -11.86 11.92 -9.33
C VAL A 321 -12.72 13.04 -8.75
N ARG A 322 -12.69 14.24 -9.34
CA ARG A 322 -13.52 15.36 -8.89
C ARG A 322 -15.01 15.07 -9.01
N SER A 323 -15.44 14.36 -10.06
CA SER A 323 -16.83 13.94 -10.21
C SER A 323 -17.28 13.01 -9.08
N GLN A 324 -16.43 12.06 -8.67
CA GLN A 324 -16.70 11.18 -7.54
C GLN A 324 -16.78 11.96 -6.22
N LEU A 325 -15.81 12.83 -5.97
CA LEU A 325 -15.80 13.70 -4.79
C LEU A 325 -17.07 14.57 -4.71
N LEU A 326 -17.51 15.13 -5.85
CA LEU A 326 -18.76 15.91 -5.93
C LEU A 326 -19.99 15.07 -5.59
N GLN A 327 -20.08 13.84 -6.08
CA GLN A 327 -21.17 12.91 -5.75
C GLN A 327 -21.20 12.56 -4.27
N GLN A 328 -20.04 12.54 -3.62
CA GLN A 328 -19.89 12.32 -2.17
C GLN A 328 -20.04 13.60 -1.34
N GLY A 329 -20.43 14.72 -1.95
CA GLY A 329 -20.72 15.99 -1.26
C GLY A 329 -19.51 16.90 -1.07
N VAL A 330 -18.34 16.55 -1.58
CA VAL A 330 -17.14 17.40 -1.55
C VAL A 330 -17.21 18.41 -2.70
N THR A 331 -17.62 19.63 -2.37
CA THR A 331 -17.87 20.70 -3.37
C THR A 331 -16.69 21.64 -3.60
N ARG A 332 -15.71 21.66 -2.69
CA ARG A 332 -14.50 22.50 -2.80
C ARG A 332 -13.30 21.63 -3.16
N ALA A 333 -12.67 21.94 -4.30
CA ALA A 333 -11.47 21.23 -4.73
C ALA A 333 -10.23 21.60 -3.91
N ASN A 334 -10.18 22.82 -3.36
CA ASN A 334 -9.04 23.38 -2.62
C ASN A 334 -7.68 23.34 -3.36
N CYS A 335 -7.67 23.05 -4.65
CA CYS A 335 -6.48 23.09 -5.50
C CYS A 335 -6.14 24.54 -5.86
N ALA A 336 -4.94 24.99 -5.51
CA ALA A 336 -4.45 26.31 -5.88
C ALA A 336 -4.07 26.35 -7.38
N SER A 337 -4.37 27.47 -8.04
CA SER A 337 -4.03 27.67 -9.46
C SER A 337 -2.53 27.54 -9.67
N GLY A 338 -2.12 26.78 -10.69
CA GLY A 338 -0.71 26.57 -11.03
C GLY A 338 0.06 25.63 -10.10
N HIS A 339 -0.61 24.99 -9.14
CA HIS A 339 0.00 24.00 -8.25
C HIS A 339 -0.20 22.59 -8.81
N TYR A 340 0.86 21.79 -8.71
CA TYR A 340 0.90 20.39 -9.11
C TYR A 340 1.18 19.58 -7.84
N TYR A 341 0.18 18.85 -7.36
CA TYR A 341 0.24 18.07 -6.12
C TYR A 341 0.69 16.65 -6.39
#